data_AF-A0A4Q6DVW6-F1
#
_entry.id   AF-A0A4Q6DVW6-F1
#
_cell.length_a   1.000
_cell.length_b   1.000
_cell.length_c   1.000
_cell.angle_alpha   90.00
_cell.angle_beta   90.00
_cell.angle_gamma   90.00
#
_symmetry.space_group_name_H-M   'P 1'
#
loop_
_entity.id
_entity.type
_entity.pdbx_description
1 polymer ?
#
loop_
_entity_poly.entity_id
_entity_poly.type
_entity_poly.pdbx_seq_one_letter_code
_entity_poly.pdbx_strand_id
1 'polypeptide(L)'
;MEAAATAQTQAQQSSSSSSSVDASGDSTVGGTPPSTQTPQGSVLMISGSPSGSVAANSTLPTITVKIVGPDGVMTTDSATDIAVSCASSTPAPCSLTGTMLVNSDMGKADFSALKFTGAHTNVKLQFTAPGFATVVSGNFDVSGRQ
;
A
#
# COMPACT_ATOMS: atom_id res chain seq x y z
N MET A 1 44.86 40.33 -19.44
CA MET A 1 44.48 39.96 -18.07
C MET A 1 43.15 39.23 -18.20
N GLU A 2 43.23 37.93 -18.51
CA GLU A 2 42.83 36.83 -17.61
C GLU A 2 41.30 36.59 -17.71
N ALA A 3 40.83 35.62 -18.51
CA ALA A 3 40.73 34.18 -18.23
C ALA A 3 39.77 33.84 -17.07
N ALA A 4 38.59 33.29 -17.41
CA ALA A 4 37.94 32.22 -16.67
C ALA A 4 36.87 31.55 -17.56
N ALA A 5 37.27 30.45 -18.18
CA ALA A 5 36.38 29.45 -18.74
C ALA A 5 35.80 28.59 -17.60
N THR A 6 34.52 28.24 -17.67
CA THR A 6 34.03 26.94 -17.20
C THR A 6 32.91 26.50 -18.13
N ALA A 7 33.25 25.52 -18.96
CA ALA A 7 32.32 24.71 -19.72
C ALA A 7 31.86 23.52 -18.85
N GLN A 8 30.93 22.75 -19.43
CA GLN A 8 30.44 21.41 -19.06
C GLN A 8 29.18 21.44 -18.18
N THR A 9 28.08 20.70 -18.41
CA THR A 9 27.73 19.51 -19.21
C THR A 9 26.41 19.03 -18.54
N GLN A 10 25.28 18.67 -19.13
CA GLN A 10 24.87 17.58 -20.05
C GLN A 10 23.32 17.77 -20.15
N ALA A 11 22.70 17.69 -21.34
CA ALA A 11 21.91 16.53 -21.79
C ALA A 11 20.70 16.19 -20.88
N GLN A 12 19.47 15.95 -21.34
CA GLN A 12 18.99 15.57 -22.66
C GLN A 12 17.45 15.63 -22.64
N GLN A 13 16.91 16.22 -23.71
CA GLN A 13 15.81 15.65 -24.51
C GLN A 13 14.45 15.43 -23.85
N SER A 14 13.63 16.46 -24.00
CA SER A 14 12.27 16.34 -24.49
C SER A 14 12.23 15.52 -25.80
N SER A 15 11.42 14.47 -25.81
CA SER A 15 10.69 13.99 -27.00
C SER A 15 9.54 13.14 -26.49
N SER A 16 8.28 13.55 -26.64
CA SER A 16 7.64 13.56 -27.96
C SER A 16 6.52 14.61 -28.06
N SER A 17 6.70 15.51 -29.02
CA SER A 17 5.72 16.21 -29.87
C SER A 17 4.66 15.23 -30.43
N SER A 18 3.44 15.54 -30.87
CA SER A 18 2.62 16.73 -31.20
C SER A 18 1.17 16.19 -31.37
N SER A 19 0.05 16.94 -31.39
CA SER A 19 -0.23 18.15 -32.16
C SER A 19 -1.45 18.91 -31.66
N SER A 20 -1.36 20.22 -31.83
CA SER A 20 -2.24 21.31 -31.41
C SER A 20 -3.48 21.50 -32.30
N VAL A 21 -4.56 22.05 -31.75
CA VAL A 21 -5.35 23.11 -32.40
C VAL A 21 -5.83 24.13 -31.36
N ASP A 22 -5.66 25.39 -31.73
CA ASP A 22 -6.00 26.61 -31.02
C ASP A 22 -7.50 26.91 -31.21
N ALA A 23 -8.25 27.19 -30.13
CA ALA A 23 -9.50 27.96 -30.20
C ALA A 23 -9.95 28.39 -28.79
N SER A 24 -9.97 29.71 -28.59
CA SER A 24 -10.68 30.46 -27.55
C SER A 24 -11.89 29.75 -26.94
N GLY A 25 -11.91 29.60 -25.61
CA GLY A 25 -13.14 29.35 -24.86
C GLY A 25 -13.09 28.13 -23.95
N ASP A 26 -13.46 28.40 -22.70
CA ASP A 26 -14.04 27.48 -21.74
C ASP A 26 -13.14 26.41 -21.08
N SER A 27 -13.24 26.39 -19.76
CA SER A 27 -12.53 25.50 -18.87
C SER A 27 -13.12 24.09 -18.97
N THR A 28 -12.59 23.26 -19.86
CA THR A 28 -12.76 21.80 -19.72
C THR A 28 -11.39 21.15 -19.61
N VAL A 29 -10.96 20.95 -18.37
CA VAL A 29 -9.84 20.09 -17.98
C VAL A 29 -10.20 18.63 -18.33
N GLY A 30 -10.16 18.31 -19.62
CA GLY A 30 -10.49 16.99 -20.16
C GLY A 30 -9.27 16.09 -20.18
N GLY A 31 -8.79 15.71 -19.01
CA GLY A 31 -7.66 14.80 -18.89
C GLY A 31 -7.24 14.68 -17.44
N THR A 32 -8.09 14.09 -16.60
CA THR A 32 -7.64 13.61 -15.29
C THR A 32 -6.61 12.52 -15.58
N PRO A 33 -5.30 12.72 -15.32
CA PRO A 33 -4.50 11.54 -14.97
C PRO A 33 -5.25 10.86 -13.82
N PRO A 34 -5.35 9.52 -13.75
CA PRO A 34 -5.83 8.90 -12.52
C PRO A 34 -5.00 9.53 -11.41
N SER A 35 -5.66 10.23 -10.49
CA SER A 35 -4.98 10.93 -9.41
C SER A 35 -4.46 9.85 -8.47
N THR A 36 -3.32 9.25 -8.82
CA THR A 36 -2.55 8.28 -8.03
C THR A 36 -1.81 8.95 -6.88
N GLN A 37 -2.10 10.23 -6.62
CA GLN A 37 -1.56 10.92 -5.49
C GLN A 37 -2.51 10.72 -4.32
N THR A 38 -2.23 9.71 -3.50
CA THR A 38 -2.87 9.61 -2.20
C THR A 38 -2.78 10.97 -1.50
N PRO A 39 -3.91 11.55 -1.04
CA PRO A 39 -3.91 12.81 -0.32
C PRO A 39 -2.90 12.82 0.83
N GLN A 40 -2.12 13.89 0.94
CA GLN A 40 -1.18 14.05 2.05
C GLN A 40 -1.95 14.03 3.38
N GLY A 41 -1.48 13.22 4.35
CA GLY A 41 -2.17 13.01 5.62
C GLY A 41 -3.16 11.84 5.63
N SER A 42 -3.22 11.05 4.55
CA SER A 42 -3.98 9.80 4.55
C SER A 42 -3.39 8.76 5.52
N VAL A 43 -4.25 7.90 6.05
CA VAL A 43 -3.90 6.87 7.03
C VAL A 43 -4.36 5.49 6.58
N LEU A 44 -3.64 4.45 7.02
CA LEU A 44 -4.05 3.06 6.82
C LEU A 44 -5.02 2.64 7.92
N MET A 45 -6.16 2.08 7.53
CA MET A 45 -7.15 1.50 8.43
C MET A 45 -7.37 0.03 8.09
N ILE A 46 -7.19 -0.84 9.09
CA ILE A 46 -7.47 -2.27 8.94
C ILE A 46 -8.98 -2.49 9.10
N SER A 47 -9.57 -3.19 8.14
CA SER A 47 -10.97 -3.54 8.07
C SER A 47 -11.09 -5.05 7.86
N GLY A 48 -11.54 -5.75 8.89
CA GLY A 48 -11.50 -7.21 8.91
C GLY A 48 -10.16 -7.70 9.45
N SER A 49 -10.22 -8.56 10.45
CA SER A 49 -9.08 -9.29 10.98
C SER A 49 -9.62 -10.54 11.64
N PRO A 50 -8.87 -11.66 11.63
CA PRO A 50 -9.26 -12.80 12.43
C PRO A 50 -9.37 -12.39 13.90
N SER A 51 -10.52 -12.67 14.51
CA SER A 51 -10.73 -12.51 15.96
C SER A 51 -10.79 -13.90 16.58
N GLY A 52 -9.86 -14.20 17.50
CA GLY A 52 -9.80 -15.50 18.19
C GLY A 52 -8.72 -16.41 17.62
N SER A 53 -9.04 -17.71 17.42
CA SER A 53 -8.07 -18.70 16.96
C SER A 53 -8.32 -19.13 15.51
N VAL A 54 -7.30 -19.07 14.67
CA VAL A 54 -7.32 -19.60 13.29
C VAL A 54 -6.47 -20.84 13.17
N ALA A 55 -6.84 -21.79 12.30
CA ALA A 55 -6.05 -22.99 12.12
C ALA A 55 -4.78 -22.73 11.27
N ALA A 56 -3.65 -23.27 11.70
CA ALA A 56 -2.45 -23.35 10.89
C ALA A 56 -2.75 -24.12 9.58
N ASN A 57 -2.05 -23.74 8.51
CA ASN A 57 -2.23 -24.18 7.13
C ASN A 57 -3.62 -23.87 6.54
N SER A 58 -4.48 -23.15 7.26
CA SER A 58 -5.74 -22.63 6.75
C SER A 58 -5.55 -21.24 6.14
N THR A 59 -6.38 -20.91 5.16
CA THR A 59 -6.47 -19.55 4.64
C THR A 59 -7.10 -18.66 5.70
N LEU A 60 -6.46 -17.54 6.00
CA LEU A 60 -7.04 -16.50 6.86
C LEU A 60 -8.27 -15.90 6.18
N PRO A 61 -9.22 -15.33 6.96
CA PRO A 61 -10.25 -14.49 6.36
C PRO A 61 -9.59 -13.31 5.61
N THR A 62 -10.25 -12.83 4.56
CA THR A 62 -9.78 -11.65 3.82
C THR A 62 -9.62 -10.48 4.78
N ILE A 63 -8.40 -9.94 4.86
CA ILE A 63 -8.09 -8.72 5.61
C ILE A 63 -8.06 -7.57 4.61
N THR A 64 -8.94 -6.59 4.77
CA THR A 64 -8.97 -5.42 3.90
C THR A 64 -8.24 -4.27 4.59
N VAL A 65 -7.22 -3.70 3.97
CA VAL A 65 -6.62 -2.44 4.42
C VAL A 65 -7.15 -1.32 3.55
N LYS A 66 -7.62 -0.26 4.18
CA LYS A 66 -8.20 0.91 3.51
C LYS A 66 -7.30 2.11 3.72
N ILE A 67 -7.15 2.91 2.68
CA ILE A 67 -6.49 4.20 2.71
C ILE A 67 -7.58 5.24 2.90
N VAL A 68 -7.55 5.92 4.03
CA VAL A 68 -8.54 6.93 4.42
C VAL A 68 -7.87 8.29 4.39
N GLY A 69 -8.45 9.22 3.64
CA GLY A 69 -7.98 10.60 3.55
C GLY A 69 -8.11 11.35 4.88
N PRO A 70 -7.48 12.53 5.00
CA PRO A 70 -7.55 13.36 6.20
C PRO A 70 -8.97 13.84 6.53
N ASP A 71 -9.86 13.84 5.55
CA ASP A 71 -11.29 14.15 5.63
C ASP A 71 -12.15 12.96 6.09
N GLY A 72 -11.55 11.78 6.29
CA GLY A 72 -12.25 10.56 6.73
C GLY A 72 -12.93 9.78 5.61
N VAL A 73 -12.78 10.21 4.35
CA VAL A 73 -13.31 9.50 3.17
C VAL A 73 -12.25 8.55 2.62
N MET A 74 -12.68 7.41 2.06
CA MET A 74 -11.75 6.50 1.39
C MET A 74 -11.15 7.19 0.17
N THR A 75 -9.84 7.05 0.02
CA THR A 75 -9.16 7.52 -1.18
C THR A 75 -9.50 6.61 -2.35
N THR A 76 -9.29 7.08 -3.58
CA THR A 76 -9.39 6.25 -4.79
C THR A 76 -8.01 5.81 -5.27
N ASP A 77 -7.05 5.67 -4.34
CA ASP A 77 -5.67 5.35 -4.68
C ASP A 77 -5.51 3.89 -5.11
N SER A 78 -5.07 3.67 -6.34
CA SER A 78 -4.83 2.33 -6.88
C SER A 78 -3.36 2.04 -7.20
N ALA A 79 -2.42 2.74 -6.53
CA ALA A 79 -0.99 2.66 -6.85
C ALA A 79 -0.11 2.43 -5.61
N THR A 80 -0.71 2.33 -4.43
CA THR A 80 0.03 2.15 -3.18
C THR A 80 0.23 0.67 -2.89
N ASP A 81 1.49 0.25 -2.83
CA ASP A 81 1.86 -1.08 -2.35
C ASP A 81 1.71 -1.17 -0.84
N ILE A 82 0.79 -2.03 -0.38
CA ILE A 82 0.61 -2.33 1.04
C ILE A 82 1.25 -3.68 1.32
N ALA A 83 2.25 -3.66 2.20
CA ALA A 83 2.91 -4.86 2.69
C ALA A 83 2.32 -5.28 4.05
N VAL A 84 2.19 -6.58 4.28
CA VAL A 84 1.82 -7.18 5.55
C VAL A 84 2.95 -8.03 6.09
N SER A 85 3.20 -7.92 7.38
CA SER A 85 4.19 -8.70 8.13
C SER A 85 3.62 -9.06 9.50
N CYS A 86 4.26 -9.97 10.23
CA CYS A 86 3.90 -10.18 11.63
C CYS A 86 4.64 -9.17 12.51
N ALA A 87 3.89 -8.34 13.23
CA ALA A 87 4.42 -7.47 14.27
C ALA A 87 4.85 -8.28 15.51
N SER A 88 4.11 -9.34 15.84
CA SER A 88 4.36 -10.17 17.03
C SER A 88 3.83 -11.58 16.80
N SER A 89 4.51 -12.59 17.33
CA SER A 89 4.10 -14.00 17.30
C SER A 89 4.90 -14.81 18.33
N THR A 90 4.27 -15.73 19.05
CA THR A 90 4.95 -16.65 19.98
C THR A 90 4.60 -18.10 19.66
N PRO A 91 5.55 -18.97 19.29
CA PRO A 91 6.99 -18.72 19.14
C PRO A 91 7.32 -17.88 17.88
N ALA A 92 8.47 -17.20 17.91
CA ALA A 92 9.04 -16.52 16.74
C ALA A 92 10.09 -17.42 16.06
N PRO A 93 10.34 -17.31 14.74
CA PRO A 93 9.76 -16.33 13.80
C PRO A 93 8.32 -16.66 13.40
N CYS A 94 7.58 -15.65 12.96
CA CYS A 94 6.22 -15.81 12.48
C CYS A 94 6.21 -16.52 11.12
N SER A 95 5.65 -17.73 11.03
CA SER A 95 5.66 -18.52 9.80
C SER A 95 4.49 -18.12 8.88
N LEU A 96 4.36 -16.83 8.59
CA LEU A 96 3.33 -16.28 7.69
C LEU A 96 3.78 -16.44 6.23
N THR A 97 2.88 -16.92 5.38
CA THR A 97 3.09 -17.13 3.94
C THR A 97 1.87 -16.67 3.14
N GLY A 98 2.03 -16.62 1.82
CA GLY A 98 1.00 -16.18 0.88
C GLY A 98 1.27 -14.79 0.30
N THR A 99 0.21 -14.09 -0.09
CA THR A 99 0.31 -12.75 -0.68
C THR A 99 0.53 -11.70 0.40
N MET A 100 1.79 -11.38 0.67
CA MET A 100 2.20 -10.40 1.68
C MET A 100 2.31 -8.96 1.14
N LEU A 101 2.19 -8.78 -0.17
CA LEU A 101 2.25 -7.49 -0.84
C LEU A 101 1.06 -7.40 -1.78
N VAL A 102 0.21 -6.41 -1.58
CA VAL A 102 -0.98 -6.17 -2.41
C VAL A 102 -1.00 -4.70 -2.78
N ASN A 103 -1.13 -4.43 -4.07
CA ASN A 103 -1.39 -3.08 -4.58
C ASN A 103 -2.81 -2.67 -4.18
N SER A 104 -2.99 -1.44 -3.70
CA SER A 104 -4.32 -0.90 -3.46
C SER A 104 -5.14 -0.80 -4.75
N ASP A 105 -6.45 -0.95 -4.68
CA ASP A 105 -7.40 -0.70 -5.76
C ASP A 105 -8.54 0.14 -5.16
N MET A 106 -8.75 1.34 -5.69
CA MET A 106 -9.70 2.33 -5.18
C MET A 106 -9.52 2.59 -3.67
N GLY A 107 -8.27 2.72 -3.22
CA GLY A 107 -7.88 2.95 -1.82
C GLY A 107 -8.04 1.73 -0.93
N LYS A 108 -8.14 0.51 -1.47
CA LYS A 108 -8.32 -0.73 -0.70
C LYS A 108 -7.35 -1.82 -1.12
N ALA A 109 -6.75 -2.53 -0.19
CA ALA A 109 -5.96 -3.73 -0.46
C ALA A 109 -6.55 -4.93 0.27
N ASP A 110 -6.89 -5.98 -0.46
CA ASP A 110 -7.49 -7.20 0.08
C ASP A 110 -6.47 -8.34 0.15
N PHE A 111 -6.17 -8.78 1.37
CA PHE A 111 -5.26 -9.89 1.66
C PHE A 111 -6.06 -11.15 1.96
N SER A 112 -6.35 -11.95 0.93
CA SER A 112 -7.14 -13.19 1.04
C SER A 112 -6.32 -14.48 0.99
N ALA A 113 -5.04 -14.41 0.61
CA ALA A 113 -4.18 -15.57 0.44
C ALA A 113 -3.22 -15.82 1.62
N LEU A 114 -3.35 -15.07 2.71
CA LEU A 114 -2.49 -15.19 3.87
C LEU A 114 -2.76 -16.50 4.63
N LYS A 115 -1.69 -17.20 4.99
CA LYS A 115 -1.75 -18.46 5.76
C LYS A 115 -0.57 -18.53 6.73
N PHE A 116 -0.76 -19.24 7.83
CA PHE A 116 0.34 -19.59 8.74
C PHE A 116 0.76 -21.03 8.50
N THR A 117 2.04 -21.34 8.44
CA THR A 117 2.52 -22.73 8.31
C THR A 117 2.73 -23.42 9.65
N GLY A 118 2.63 -22.67 10.76
CA GLY A 118 2.82 -23.18 12.13
C GLY A 118 1.80 -22.60 13.12
N ALA A 119 1.75 -23.19 14.31
CA ALA A 119 0.99 -22.69 15.44
C ALA A 119 1.71 -21.49 16.07
N HIS A 120 0.97 -20.42 16.35
CA HIS A 120 1.48 -19.24 17.01
C HIS A 120 0.42 -18.68 17.96
N THR A 121 0.84 -18.01 19.01
CA THR A 121 -0.05 -17.32 19.96
C THR A 121 0.33 -15.85 20.02
N ASN A 122 -0.63 -15.01 20.41
CA ASN A 122 -0.44 -13.56 20.48
C ASN A 122 0.06 -12.96 19.15
N VAL A 123 -0.50 -13.43 18.04
CA VAL A 123 -0.13 -12.97 16.71
C VAL A 123 -0.73 -11.61 16.43
N LYS A 124 0.10 -10.71 15.90
CA LYS A 124 -0.32 -9.39 15.42
C LYS A 124 0.21 -9.18 14.02
N LEU A 125 -0.66 -8.76 13.11
CA LEU A 125 -0.28 -8.40 11.74
C LEU A 125 -0.02 -6.91 11.67
N GLN A 126 1.08 -6.53 11.04
CA GLN A 126 1.48 -5.16 10.80
C GLN A 126 1.39 -4.88 9.31
N PHE A 127 0.70 -3.80 8.96
CA PHE A 127 0.57 -3.32 7.60
C PHE A 127 1.34 -2.01 7.43
N THR A 128 2.15 -1.97 6.39
CA THR A 128 3.04 -0.85 6.08
C THR A 128 2.90 -0.47 4.61
N ALA A 129 2.91 0.82 4.34
CA ALA A 129 2.92 1.36 2.98
C ALA A 129 3.86 2.57 2.92
N PRO A 130 4.51 2.82 1.77
CA PRO A 130 5.43 3.94 1.63
C PRO A 130 4.71 5.28 1.81
N GLY A 131 5.19 6.11 2.74
CA GLY A 131 4.59 7.41 3.04
C GLY A 131 3.43 7.38 4.04
N PHE A 132 3.09 6.22 4.61
CA PHE A 132 2.01 6.08 5.60
C PHE A 132 2.51 5.63 6.97
N ALA A 133 1.75 5.97 8.00
CA ALA A 133 1.94 5.40 9.32
C ALA A 133 1.65 3.89 9.29
N THR A 134 2.47 3.13 9.99
CA THR A 134 2.29 1.70 10.19
C THR A 134 1.05 1.43 11.04
N VAL A 135 0.22 0.47 10.63
CA VAL A 135 -0.96 0.04 11.39
C VAL A 135 -0.84 -1.42 11.81
N VAL A 136 -1.24 -1.74 13.03
CA VAL A 136 -1.14 -3.09 13.59
C VAL A 136 -2.54 -3.61 13.93
N SER A 137 -2.82 -4.86 13.57
CA SER A 137 -4.09 -5.53 13.87
C SER A 137 -4.24 -5.80 15.36
N GLY A 138 -5.46 -6.21 15.75
CA GLY A 138 -5.69 -6.89 17.02
C GLY A 138 -4.84 -8.15 17.16
N ASN A 139 -4.74 -8.63 18.39
CA ASN A 139 -4.11 -9.91 18.70
C ASN A 139 -5.05 -11.08 18.40
N PHE A 140 -4.50 -12.15 17.85
CA PHE A 140 -5.22 -13.40 17.61
C PHE A 140 -4.27 -14.59 17.76
N ASP A 141 -4.82 -15.79 17.93
CA ASP A 141 -4.06 -17.01 18.06
C ASP A 141 -4.17 -17.86 16.79
N VAL A 142 -3.17 -18.68 16.55
CA VAL A 142 -3.09 -19.64 15.44
C VAL A 142 -2.90 -21.02 16.05
N SER A 143 -3.97 -21.81 16.06
CA SER A 143 -3.93 -23.21 16.52
C SER A 143 -3.25 -24.09 15.47
N GLY A 144 -2.20 -24.80 15.85
CA GLY A 144 -1.69 -25.91 15.05
C GLY A 144 -2.78 -26.98 14.96
N ARG A 145 -3.04 -27.51 13.76
CA ARG A 145 -3.86 -28.72 13.66
C ARG A 145 -3.15 -29.82 14.46
N GLN A 146 -3.77 -30.22 15.56
CA GLN A 146 -3.47 -31.45 16.29
C GLN A 146 -4.04 -32.64 15.51
#